data_AF-A0A7W1ZA77-F1
#
_entry.id   AF-A0A7W1ZA77-F1
#
_cell.length_a   1.000
_cell.length_b   1.000
_cell.length_c   1.000
_cell.angle_alpha   90.00
_cell.angle_beta   90.00
_cell.angle_gamma   90.00
#
_symmetry.space_group_name_H-M   'P 1'
#
loop_
_entity.id
_entity.type
_entity.pdbx_description
1 polymer ?
#
loop_
_entity_poly.entity_id
_entity_poly.type
_entity_poly.pdbx_seq_one_letter_code
_entity_poly.pdbx_strand_id
1 'polypeptide(L)' 'GDVLAAANGLDELVIVAPEHDDTEALVLGTAVGARVARVGGPVDVPAALDLLLAPT' A
#
# COMPACT_ATOMS: atom_id res chain seq x y z
N GLY A 1 6.26 -15.61 9.76
CA GLY A 1 7.07 -14.38 9.87
C GLY A 1 6.21 -13.29 10.47
N ASP A 2 6.82 -12.32 11.14
CA ASP A 2 6.10 -11.17 11.72
C ASP A 2 6.05 -10.03 10.68
N VAL A 3 4.89 -9.87 10.06
CA VAL A 3 4.68 -8.87 9.00
C VAL A 3 4.76 -7.45 9.55
N LEU A 4 4.34 -7.22 10.79
CA LEU A 4 4.38 -5.90 11.42
C LEU A 4 5.83 -5.52 11.72
N ALA A 5 6.62 -6.44 12.28
CA ALA A 5 8.04 -6.19 12.51
C ALA A 5 8.79 -5.92 11.20
N ALA A 6 8.48 -6.66 10.14
CA ALA A 6 9.09 -6.44 8.83
C ALA A 6 8.71 -5.07 8.22
N ALA A 7 7.42 -4.71 8.27
CA ALA A 7 6.92 -3.43 7.74
C ALA A 7 7.50 -2.21 8.48
N ASN A 8 7.60 -2.27 9.80
CA ASN A 8 8.21 -1.20 10.61
C ASN A 8 9.72 -1.05 10.40
N GLY A 9 10.38 -2.03 9.78
CA GLY A 9 11.79 -1.98 9.44
C GLY A 9 12.10 -1.31 8.09
N LEU A 10 11.06 -0.92 7.33
CA LEU A 10 11.22 -0.25 6.03
C LEU A 10 11.23 1.27 6.21
N ASP A 11 12.03 1.96 5.40
CA ASP A 11 11.99 3.44 5.33
C ASP A 11 10.63 3.94 4.82
N GLU A 12 10.04 3.20 3.87
CA GLU A 12 8.71 3.46 3.33
C GLU A 12 8.03 2.14 2.93
N LEU A 13 6.73 2.04 3.21
CA LEU A 13 5.88 0.96 2.71
C LEU A 13 4.72 1.56 1.90
N VAL A 14 4.59 1.08 0.66
CA VAL A 14 3.49 1.39 -0.24
C VAL A 14 2.77 0.10 -0.59
N ILE A 15 1.45 0.09 -0.44
CA ILE A 15 0.61 -1.08 -0.71
C ILE A 15 -0.36 -0.72 -1.84
N VAL A 16 -0.36 -1.54 -2.89
CA VAL A 16 -1.35 -1.48 -3.97
C VAL A 16 -2.22 -2.72 -3.89
N ALA A 17 -3.52 -2.54 -3.74
CA ALA A 17 -4.48 -3.65 -3.61
C ALA A 17 -5.65 -3.50 -4.59
N PRO A 18 -6.25 -4.61 -5.06
CA PRO A 18 -7.49 -4.55 -5.81
C PRO A 18 -8.62 -3.96 -4.96
N GLU A 19 -9.51 -3.15 -5.56
CA GLU A 19 -10.64 -2.55 -4.84
C GLU A 19 -11.59 -3.57 -4.18
N HIS A 20 -11.62 -4.81 -4.69
CA HIS A 20 -12.48 -5.88 -4.19
C HIS A 20 -11.78 -6.82 -3.19
N ASP A 21 -10.50 -6.58 -2.89
CA ASP A 21 -9.67 -7.38 -2.00
C ASP A 21 -8.63 -6.49 -1.27
N ASP A 22 -9.11 -5.41 -0.64
CA ASP A 22 -8.31 -4.35 -0.03
C ASP A 22 -8.27 -4.40 1.51
N THR A 23 -9.00 -5.32 2.14
CA THR A 23 -9.22 -5.29 3.59
C THR A 23 -7.91 -5.45 4.36
N GLU A 24 -7.11 -6.46 4.06
CA GLU A 24 -5.82 -6.72 4.71
C GLU A 24 -4.81 -5.61 4.43
N ALA A 25 -4.83 -5.05 3.22
CA ALA A 25 -3.97 -3.93 2.83
C ALA A 25 -4.27 -2.68 3.65
N LEU A 26 -5.55 -2.36 3.85
CA LEU A 26 -5.99 -1.23 4.68
C LEU A 26 -5.68 -1.46 6.15
N VAL A 27 -5.90 -2.67 6.67
CA VAL A 27 -5.59 -3.03 8.06
C VAL A 27 -4.10 -2.90 8.33
N LEU A 28 -3.26 -3.51 7.49
CA LEU A 28 -1.80 -3.43 7.63
C LEU A 28 -1.33 -1.98 7.46
N GLY A 29 -1.81 -1.31 6.42
CA GLY A 29 -1.38 0.06 6.12
C GLY A 29 -1.72 1.04 7.24
N THR A 30 -2.89 0.90 7.85
CA THR A 30 -3.27 1.68 9.05
C THR A 30 -2.37 1.36 10.25
N ALA A 31 -2.06 0.08 10.46
CA ALA A 31 -1.26 -0.36 11.61
C ALA A 31 0.19 0.12 11.57
N VAL A 32 0.76 0.31 10.37
CA VAL A 32 2.19 0.64 10.20
C VAL A 32 2.44 2.00 9.54
N GLY A 33 1.37 2.77 9.24
CA GLY A 33 1.47 4.07 8.58
C GLY A 33 1.84 3.99 7.09
N ALA A 34 1.56 2.87 6.42
CA ALA A 34 1.83 2.71 4.99
C ALA A 34 0.90 3.59 4.15
N ARG A 35 1.38 3.98 2.96
CA ARG A 35 0.52 4.58 1.94
C ARG A 35 -0.20 3.46 1.19
N VAL A 36 -1.51 3.58 1.00
CA VAL A 36 -2.31 2.54 0.35
C VAL A 36 -3.08 3.13 -0.83
N ALA A 37 -2.97 2.49 -2.00
CA ALA A 37 -3.81 2.76 -3.15
C ALA A 37 -4.62 1.52 -3.53
N ARG A 38 -5.86 1.77 -3.95
CA ARG A 38 -6.77 0.74 -4.45
C ARG A 38 -6.93 0.90 -5.94
N VAL A 39 -6.89 -0.20 -6.68
CA VAL A 39 -6.93 -0.21 -8.14
C VAL A 39 -8.06 -1.10 -8.66
N GLY A 40 -8.74 -0.65 -9.72
CA GLY A 40 -9.78 -1.43 -10.40
C GLY A 40 -9.17 -2.57 -11.23
N GLY A 41 -7.94 -2.39 -11.72
CA GLY A 41 -7.16 -3.44 -12.35
C GLY A 41 -5.68 -3.08 -12.55
N PRO A 42 -4.90 -4.00 -13.16
CA PRO A 42 -3.46 -3.81 -13.34
C PRO A 42 -3.08 -2.57 -14.15
N VAL A 43 -3.97 -2.11 -15.04
CA VAL A 43 -3.75 -0.91 -15.87
C VAL A 43 -3.68 0.38 -15.05
N ASP A 44 -4.29 0.40 -13.86
CA ASP A 44 -4.33 1.59 -12.99
C ASP A 44 -3.09 1.69 -12.10
N VAL A 45 -2.31 0.60 -11.96
CA VAL A 45 -1.16 0.51 -11.06
C VAL A 45 -0.10 1.59 -11.34
N PRO A 46 0.31 1.87 -12.59
CA PRO A 46 1.30 2.92 -12.85
C PRO A 46 0.84 4.29 -12.34
N ALA A 47 -0.41 4.67 -12.62
CA ALA A 47 -0.98 5.95 -12.16
C ALA A 47 -1.11 6.00 -10.63
N ALA A 48 -1.46 4.88 -9.99
CA ALA A 48 -1.50 4.78 -8.54
C ALA A 48 -0.11 4.97 -7.91
N LEU A 49 0.94 4.38 -8.48
CA LEU A 49 2.31 4.53 -8.00
C LEU A 49 2.83 5.97 -8.18
N ASP A 50 2.54 6.61 -9.31
CA ASP A 50 2.91 8.01 -9.54
C ASP A 50 2.32 8.94 -8.47
N LEU A 51 1.08 8.70 -8.04
CA LEU A 51 0.43 9.46 -6.96
C LEU A 51 1.03 9.14 -5.59
N LEU A 52 1.30 7.87 -5.30
CA LEU A 52 1.82 7.43 -4.00
C LEU A 52 3.25 7.91 -3.74
N LEU A 53 4.08 7.94 -4.79
CA LEU A 53 5.50 8.29 -4.73
C LEU A 53 5.77 9.77 -5.03
N ALA A 54 4.73 10.55 -5.34
CA ALA A 54 4.87 11.98 -5.49
C ALA A 54 5.37 12.62 -4.18
N PRO A 55 6.34 13.55 -4.25
CA PRO A 55 6.82 14.27 -3.08
C PRO A 55 5.68 15.10 -2.47
N THR A 56 5.51 14.98 -1.15
CA THR A 56 4.54 15.75 -0.34
C THR A 56 4.99 17.17 -0.09
#